data_AF-A0A930WZF5-F1
#
_entry.id   AF-A0A930WZF5-F1
#
_cell.length_a   1.000
_cell.length_b   1.000
_cell.length_c   1.000
_cell.angle_alpha   90.00
_cell.angle_beta   90.00
_cell.angle_gamma   90.00
#
_symmetry.space_group_name_H-M   'P 1'
#
loop_
_entity.id
_entity.type
_entity.pdbx_description
1 polymer ?
#
loop_
_entity_poly.entity_id
_entity_poly.type
_entity_poly.pdbx_seq_one_letter_code
_entity_poly.pdbx_strand_id
1 'polypeptide(L)'
;VKAGLEKMNSQPNLGIKKLIDVAGLHERTITSGHIGFTLAPRLNAAGRVTHATRAVELLVTDDGDIAEAIAEELNETNRERQELERNIHELARIDVANQGHKADYVTVVAGEEWHPGVIGIVASRLVEEFYKPTLVISIHDGVGKGSCRSIDGFNMYDALKSCEDLLLQFGGHSAAAGFSIDANRIDELRERLTEYCKKIVTAEEYIPVVAIDAELPVDDIDVDIIDRVSALEPYGMANSTPIFAVMEATVQDIMLMGQLKNHCKVIFATSNGTVDAIAWNRPDLFKSIFVGSVVKVAFSLQKNEWQGMVSPQLMIQAIEPLTEEPIKLTTEGLRQMYVIVKQSMRGHSQSLYNVEQDILRRKPADQNNRSALTSIDVFKELGIVEEYTSDDGQLMLRWNAIEGKLDLVTSVTFLTYSV
;
A
#
# COMPACT_ATOMS: atom_id res chain seq x y z
N VAL A 1 -4.92 4.90 28.77
CA VAL A 1 -4.50 3.77 27.89
C VAL A 1 -3.51 2.85 28.58
N LYS A 2 -2.34 3.33 29.02
CA LYS A 2 -1.29 2.52 29.68
C LYS A 2 -1.79 1.56 30.78
N ALA A 3 -2.47 2.06 31.81
CA ALA A 3 -3.05 1.21 32.87
C ALA A 3 -4.06 0.17 32.35
N GLY A 4 -4.77 0.48 31.26
CA GLY A 4 -5.69 -0.45 30.61
C GLY A 4 -4.97 -1.58 29.88
N LEU A 5 -3.84 -1.28 29.21
CA LEU A 5 -2.95 -2.28 28.61
C LEU A 5 -2.32 -3.17 29.67
N GLU A 6 -1.83 -2.59 30.78
CA GLU A 6 -1.28 -3.35 31.91
C GLU A 6 -2.32 -4.32 32.48
N LYS A 7 -3.56 -3.86 32.69
CA LYS A 7 -4.67 -4.71 33.14
C LYS A 7 -5.04 -5.78 32.10
N MET A 8 -5.09 -5.44 30.82
CA MET A 8 -5.41 -6.38 29.75
C MET A 8 -4.38 -7.51 29.62
N ASN A 9 -3.09 -7.20 29.83
CA ASN A 9 -2.02 -8.19 29.79
C ASN A 9 -1.94 -9.06 31.05
N SER A 10 -2.22 -8.48 32.23
CA SER A 10 -2.09 -9.21 33.51
C SER A 10 -3.37 -9.94 33.92
N GLN A 11 -4.54 -9.32 33.71
CA GLN A 11 -5.83 -9.81 34.16
C GLN A 11 -6.95 -9.29 33.25
N PRO A 12 -7.02 -9.76 31.97
CA PRO A 12 -8.13 -9.41 31.09
C PRO A 12 -9.45 -9.94 31.65
N ASN A 13 -10.56 -9.25 31.37
CA ASN A 13 -11.88 -9.85 31.61
C ASN A 13 -12.09 -11.04 30.65
N LEU A 14 -13.10 -11.85 30.93
CA LEU A 14 -13.38 -13.08 30.19
C LEU A 14 -13.53 -12.84 28.68
N GLY A 15 -14.33 -11.85 28.30
CA GLY A 15 -14.56 -11.51 26.89
C GLY A 15 -13.30 -11.08 26.13
N ILE A 16 -12.50 -10.18 26.72
CA ILE A 16 -11.25 -9.73 26.11
C ILE A 16 -10.25 -10.89 26.02
N LYS A 17 -10.19 -11.76 27.04
CA LYS A 17 -9.33 -12.95 27.01
C LYS A 17 -9.70 -13.85 25.83
N LYS A 18 -10.98 -14.20 25.67
CA LYS A 18 -11.43 -15.00 24.53
C LYS A 18 -11.16 -14.33 23.19
N LEU A 19 -11.28 -13.00 23.11
CA LEU A 19 -10.95 -12.24 21.90
C LEU A 19 -9.44 -12.28 21.57
N ILE A 20 -8.56 -12.23 22.58
CA ILE A 20 -7.11 -12.40 22.44
C ILE A 20 -6.78 -13.80 21.94
N ASP A 21 -7.45 -14.82 22.48
CA ASP A 21 -7.25 -16.22 22.13
C ASP A 21 -7.60 -16.48 20.65
N VAL A 22 -8.82 -16.11 20.21
CA VAL A 22 -9.25 -16.28 18.80
C VAL A 22 -8.48 -15.38 17.83
N ALA A 23 -7.87 -14.30 18.31
CA ALA A 23 -6.97 -13.46 17.53
C ALA A 23 -5.56 -14.05 17.38
N GLY A 24 -5.23 -15.15 18.08
CA GLY A 24 -3.91 -15.76 18.06
C GLY A 24 -2.84 -14.96 18.81
N LEU A 25 -3.25 -14.13 19.78
CA LEU A 25 -2.34 -13.23 20.52
C LEU A 25 -2.03 -13.71 21.95
N HIS A 26 -2.43 -14.92 22.33
CA HIS A 26 -2.34 -15.44 23.70
C HIS A 26 -0.90 -15.54 24.26
N GLU A 27 0.12 -15.67 23.43
CA GLU A 27 1.55 -15.68 23.85
C GLU A 27 2.24 -14.32 23.71
N ARG A 28 1.51 -13.27 23.32
CA ARG A 28 2.07 -11.95 23.02
C ARG A 28 1.68 -10.91 24.06
N THR A 29 2.57 -9.94 24.26
CA THR A 29 2.21 -8.72 24.98
C THR A 29 1.32 -7.86 24.09
N ILE A 30 0.10 -7.60 24.55
CA ILE A 30 -0.88 -6.76 23.85
C ILE A 30 -0.45 -5.31 23.92
N THR A 31 -0.42 -4.66 22.75
CA THR A 31 -0.02 -3.27 22.55
C THR A 31 -1.24 -2.47 22.08
N SER A 32 -1.13 -1.14 22.04
CA SER A 32 -2.16 -0.28 21.43
C SER A 32 -2.38 -0.63 19.96
N GLY A 33 -1.34 -1.01 19.22
CA GLY A 33 -1.42 -1.50 17.84
C GLY A 33 -2.26 -2.77 17.72
N HIS A 34 -2.02 -3.78 18.59
CA HIS A 34 -2.84 -4.99 18.62
C HIS A 34 -4.33 -4.68 18.88
N ILE A 35 -4.62 -3.71 19.76
CA ILE A 35 -6.00 -3.27 19.97
C ILE A 35 -6.57 -2.63 18.69
N GLY A 36 -5.87 -1.65 18.11
CA GLY A 36 -6.36 -0.87 16.97
C GLY A 36 -6.55 -1.69 15.69
N PHE A 37 -5.65 -2.62 15.42
CA PHE A 37 -5.58 -3.34 14.14
C PHE A 37 -5.99 -4.82 14.22
N THR A 38 -6.15 -5.39 15.42
CA THR A 38 -6.48 -6.82 15.57
C THR A 38 -7.73 -7.06 16.41
N LEU A 39 -7.82 -6.50 17.61
CA LEU A 39 -8.95 -6.76 18.53
C LEU A 39 -10.17 -5.91 18.21
N ALA A 40 -10.01 -4.58 18.08
CA ALA A 40 -11.11 -3.67 17.80
C ALA A 40 -11.81 -3.96 16.46
N PRO A 41 -11.13 -4.34 15.36
CA PRO A 41 -11.79 -4.72 14.11
C PRO A 41 -12.77 -5.89 14.27
N ARG A 42 -12.49 -6.86 15.15
CA ARG A 42 -13.39 -7.99 15.44
C ARG A 42 -14.66 -7.55 16.14
N LEU A 43 -14.53 -6.68 17.15
CA LEU A 43 -15.68 -6.08 17.82
C LEU A 43 -16.52 -5.22 16.85
N ASN A 44 -15.85 -4.45 15.99
CA ASN A 44 -16.50 -3.56 15.04
C ASN A 44 -17.16 -4.30 13.86
N ALA A 45 -16.71 -5.51 13.54
CA ALA A 45 -17.26 -6.30 12.44
C ALA A 45 -18.74 -6.62 12.68
N ALA A 46 -19.13 -6.86 13.94
CA ALA A 46 -20.53 -7.09 14.30
C ALA A 46 -21.44 -5.89 14.01
N GLY A 47 -20.97 -4.65 14.15
CA GLY A 47 -21.77 -3.47 13.80
C GLY A 47 -21.88 -3.22 12.29
N ARG A 48 -21.02 -3.85 11.48
CA ARG A 48 -20.93 -3.64 10.04
C ARG A 48 -21.62 -4.73 9.23
N VAL A 49 -21.70 -5.95 9.77
CA VAL A 49 -22.18 -7.14 9.06
C VAL A 49 -23.32 -7.84 9.83
N THR A 50 -23.38 -7.75 11.17
CA THR A 50 -24.37 -8.46 12.01
C THR A 50 -25.06 -7.53 13.03
N HIS A 51 -25.47 -8.03 14.20
CA HIS A 51 -26.10 -7.25 15.26
C HIS A 51 -25.06 -6.75 16.28
N ALA A 52 -24.91 -5.43 16.39
CA ALA A 52 -23.96 -4.75 17.30
C ALA A 52 -24.06 -5.16 18.79
N THR A 53 -25.15 -5.81 19.21
CA THR A 53 -25.37 -6.30 20.57
C THR A 53 -24.40 -7.40 21.00
N ARG A 54 -23.89 -8.21 20.07
CA ARG A 54 -22.99 -9.35 20.38
C ARG A 54 -21.65 -8.89 20.96
N ALA A 55 -21.08 -7.81 20.44
CA ALA A 55 -19.84 -7.24 20.96
C ALA A 55 -19.99 -6.78 22.43
N VAL A 56 -21.15 -6.22 22.78
CA VAL A 56 -21.43 -5.82 24.17
C VAL A 56 -21.61 -7.04 25.06
N GLU A 57 -22.36 -8.04 24.60
CA GLU A 57 -22.58 -9.31 25.31
C GLU A 57 -21.26 -10.02 25.66
N LEU A 58 -20.31 -10.07 24.72
CA LEU A 58 -18.98 -10.61 24.97
C LEU A 58 -18.27 -9.90 26.13
N LEU A 59 -18.37 -8.57 26.20
CA LEU A 59 -17.63 -7.77 27.17
C LEU A 59 -18.23 -7.82 28.58
N VAL A 60 -19.49 -8.24 28.72
CA VAL A 60 -20.23 -8.24 29.99
C VAL A 60 -20.59 -9.63 30.50
N THR A 61 -20.43 -10.68 29.70
CA THR A 61 -20.73 -12.06 30.12
C THR A 61 -19.69 -12.58 31.12
N ASP A 62 -20.17 -13.35 32.09
CA ASP A 62 -19.36 -14.12 33.05
C ASP A 62 -19.34 -15.62 32.71
N ASP A 63 -20.07 -16.04 31.68
CA ASP A 63 -20.17 -17.43 31.23
C ASP A 63 -19.12 -17.73 30.15
N GLY A 64 -18.26 -18.72 30.46
CA GLY A 64 -17.13 -19.11 29.61
C GLY A 64 -17.51 -19.64 28.25
N ASP A 65 -18.58 -20.44 28.18
CA ASP A 65 -19.03 -21.08 26.94
C ASP A 65 -19.70 -20.04 26.04
N ILE A 66 -20.50 -19.13 26.63
CA ILE A 66 -21.09 -18.01 25.92
C ILE A 66 -20.01 -17.07 25.36
N ALA A 67 -19.00 -16.73 26.16
CA ALA A 67 -17.92 -15.85 25.74
C ALA A 67 -17.12 -16.44 24.56
N GLU A 68 -16.85 -17.74 24.59
CA GLU A 68 -16.14 -18.45 23.52
C GLU A 68 -16.95 -18.46 22.23
N ALA A 69 -18.22 -18.85 22.29
CA ALA A 69 -19.10 -18.84 21.13
C ALA A 69 -19.22 -17.44 20.49
N ILE A 70 -19.35 -16.38 21.30
CA ILE A 70 -19.40 -15.01 20.76
C ILE A 70 -18.05 -14.62 20.14
N ALA A 71 -16.93 -14.93 20.79
CA ALA A 71 -15.61 -14.56 20.27
C ALA A 71 -15.32 -15.23 18.91
N GLU A 72 -15.70 -16.49 18.75
CA GLU A 72 -15.62 -17.21 17.47
C GLU A 72 -16.51 -16.58 16.40
N GLU A 73 -17.76 -16.25 16.74
CA GLU A 73 -18.69 -15.57 15.83
C GLU A 73 -18.13 -14.23 15.34
N LEU A 74 -17.60 -13.40 16.24
CA LEU A 74 -16.99 -12.11 15.89
C LEU A 74 -15.73 -12.28 15.04
N ASN A 75 -14.95 -13.33 15.30
CA ASN A 75 -13.78 -13.65 14.51
C ASN A 75 -14.15 -14.04 13.08
N GLU A 76 -15.19 -14.87 12.91
CA GLU A 76 -15.69 -15.26 11.59
C GLU A 76 -16.30 -14.07 10.85
N THR A 77 -17.13 -13.26 11.52
CA THR A 77 -17.70 -12.03 10.93
C THR A 77 -16.59 -11.07 10.47
N ASN A 78 -15.51 -10.95 11.24
CA ASN A 78 -14.36 -10.14 10.82
C ASN A 78 -13.64 -10.72 9.60
N ARG A 79 -13.54 -12.05 9.50
CA ARG A 79 -12.95 -12.73 8.35
C ARG A 79 -13.80 -12.50 7.09
N GLU A 80 -15.12 -12.71 7.17
CA GLU A 80 -16.05 -12.42 6.07
C GLU A 80 -15.94 -10.96 5.61
N ARG A 81 -15.87 -10.02 6.57
CA ARG A 81 -15.67 -8.60 6.28
C ARG A 81 -14.34 -8.34 5.56
N GLN A 82 -13.24 -8.98 5.98
CA GLN A 82 -11.93 -8.86 5.32
C GLN A 82 -11.93 -9.43 3.91
N GLU A 83 -12.61 -10.56 3.68
CA GLU A 83 -12.76 -11.17 2.37
C GLU A 83 -13.54 -10.26 1.41
N LEU A 84 -14.66 -9.71 1.88
CA LEU A 84 -15.47 -8.75 1.13
C LEU A 84 -14.71 -7.45 0.82
N GLU A 85 -13.99 -6.92 1.81
CA GLU A 85 -13.11 -5.76 1.66
C GLU A 85 -12.06 -5.98 0.59
N ARG A 86 -11.38 -7.13 0.60
CA ARG A 86 -10.38 -7.48 -0.41
C ARG A 86 -11.00 -7.57 -1.81
N ASN A 87 -12.16 -8.21 -1.94
CA ASN A 87 -12.82 -8.37 -3.24
C ASN A 87 -13.25 -7.01 -3.82
N ILE A 88 -13.90 -6.17 -3.02
CA ILE A 88 -14.32 -4.82 -3.45
C ILE A 88 -13.10 -3.96 -3.77
N HIS A 89 -12.03 -4.04 -2.97
CA HIS A 89 -10.80 -3.32 -3.23
C HIS A 89 -10.19 -3.67 -4.57
N GLU A 90 -10.12 -4.96 -4.93
CA GLU A 90 -9.56 -5.38 -6.21
C GLU A 90 -10.40 -4.89 -7.39
N LEU A 91 -11.72 -5.00 -7.31
CA LEU A 91 -12.63 -4.47 -8.34
C LEU A 91 -12.50 -2.95 -8.48
N ALA A 92 -12.42 -2.24 -7.36
CA ALA A 92 -12.19 -0.80 -7.35
C ALA A 92 -10.84 -0.43 -7.99
N ARG A 93 -9.77 -1.19 -7.70
CA ARG A 93 -8.45 -0.96 -8.30
C ARG A 93 -8.46 -1.13 -9.82
N ILE A 94 -9.20 -2.12 -10.32
CA ILE A 94 -9.40 -2.32 -11.77
C ILE A 94 -10.16 -1.15 -12.39
N ASP A 95 -11.20 -0.65 -11.72
CA ASP A 95 -11.94 0.55 -12.16
C ASP A 95 -11.02 1.78 -12.22
N VAL A 96 -10.21 2.02 -11.19
CA VAL A 96 -9.19 3.11 -11.19
C VAL A 96 -8.26 3.00 -12.40
N ALA A 97 -7.72 1.81 -12.67
CA ALA A 97 -6.83 1.60 -13.81
C ALA A 97 -7.53 1.89 -15.15
N ASN A 98 -8.80 1.48 -15.29
CA ASN A 98 -9.61 1.72 -16.49
C ASN A 98 -9.98 3.20 -16.69
N GLN A 99 -10.03 4.00 -15.62
CA GLN A 99 -10.28 5.43 -15.69
C GLN A 99 -9.11 6.22 -16.30
N GLY A 100 -7.90 5.67 -16.28
CA GLY A 100 -6.68 6.35 -16.74
C GLY A 100 -6.51 7.72 -16.08
N HIS A 101 -6.18 8.74 -16.87
CA HIS A 101 -5.93 10.11 -16.39
C HIS A 101 -7.10 10.78 -15.65
N LYS A 102 -8.31 10.23 -15.73
CA LYS A 102 -9.45 10.76 -14.94
C LYS A 102 -9.25 10.54 -13.44
N ALA A 103 -8.49 9.52 -13.05
CA ALA A 103 -8.18 9.21 -11.65
C ALA A 103 -6.99 10.02 -11.09
N ASP A 104 -6.33 10.86 -11.89
CA ASP A 104 -5.12 11.60 -11.48
C ASP A 104 -5.39 12.64 -10.38
N TYR A 105 -6.65 13.08 -10.23
CA TYR A 105 -7.05 14.15 -9.30
C TYR A 105 -7.96 13.64 -8.17
N VAL A 106 -8.91 12.78 -8.49
CA VAL A 106 -9.87 12.22 -7.54
C VAL A 106 -10.26 10.83 -8.00
N THR A 107 -10.26 9.87 -7.07
CA THR A 107 -10.69 8.51 -7.34
C THR A 107 -12.18 8.40 -7.08
N VAL A 108 -12.99 8.13 -8.11
CA VAL A 108 -14.43 7.88 -7.97
C VAL A 108 -14.76 6.54 -8.58
N VAL A 109 -14.98 5.54 -7.72
CA VAL A 109 -15.28 4.16 -8.12
C VAL A 109 -16.66 3.76 -7.65
N ALA A 110 -17.36 2.97 -8.46
CA ALA A 110 -18.71 2.51 -8.16
C ALA A 110 -18.90 1.05 -8.58
N GLY A 111 -19.69 0.31 -7.80
CA GLY A 111 -20.04 -1.06 -8.14
C GLY A 111 -21.41 -1.45 -7.61
N GLU A 112 -22.05 -2.33 -8.37
CA GLU A 112 -23.33 -2.95 -8.01
C GLU A 112 -23.14 -3.90 -6.82
N GLU A 113 -24.08 -3.85 -5.88
CA GLU A 113 -24.16 -4.79 -4.75
C GLU A 113 -22.91 -4.84 -3.85
N TRP A 114 -22.09 -3.79 -3.87
CA TRP A 114 -20.99 -3.64 -2.91
C TRP A 114 -21.54 -3.38 -1.52
N HIS A 115 -20.96 -4.00 -0.50
CA HIS A 115 -21.50 -3.90 0.86
C HIS A 115 -21.24 -2.52 1.50
N PRO A 116 -22.28 -1.74 1.89
CA PRO A 116 -22.10 -0.39 2.42
C PRO A 116 -21.27 -0.29 3.71
N GLY A 117 -21.27 -1.35 4.53
CA GLY A 117 -20.44 -1.43 5.74
C GLY A 117 -18.92 -1.47 5.51
N VAL A 118 -18.49 -1.71 4.26
CA VAL A 118 -17.10 -1.98 3.88
C VAL A 118 -16.49 -0.92 2.96
N ILE A 119 -17.29 -0.23 2.14
CA ILE A 119 -16.82 0.78 1.17
C ILE A 119 -15.94 1.88 1.78
N GLY A 120 -16.16 2.26 3.05
CA GLY A 120 -15.31 3.26 3.71
C GLY A 120 -13.91 2.77 4.08
N ILE A 121 -13.74 1.46 4.30
CA ILE A 121 -12.43 0.85 4.52
C ILE A 121 -11.69 0.77 3.18
N VAL A 122 -12.39 0.35 2.12
CA VAL A 122 -11.85 0.33 0.76
C VAL A 122 -11.40 1.73 0.33
N ALA A 123 -12.21 2.76 0.59
CA ALA A 123 -11.84 4.15 0.31
C ALA A 123 -10.54 4.56 1.02
N SER A 124 -10.31 4.07 2.24
CA SER A 124 -9.09 4.41 3.00
C SER A 124 -7.86 3.74 2.38
N ARG A 125 -7.98 2.47 1.96
CA ARG A 125 -6.89 1.74 1.28
C ARG A 125 -6.54 2.34 -0.08
N LEU A 126 -7.54 2.77 -0.85
CA LEU A 126 -7.30 3.47 -2.12
C LEU A 126 -6.60 4.82 -1.92
N VAL A 127 -6.90 5.54 -0.83
CA VAL A 127 -6.11 6.74 -0.44
C VAL A 127 -4.68 6.34 -0.10
N GLU A 128 -4.44 5.26 0.63
CA GLU A 128 -3.08 4.79 0.95
C GLU A 128 -2.30 4.37 -0.31
N GLU A 129 -2.97 3.76 -1.30
CA GLU A 129 -2.35 3.27 -2.53
C GLU A 129 -2.10 4.39 -3.55
N PHE A 130 -3.06 5.27 -3.77
CA PHE A 130 -3.01 6.28 -4.83
C PHE A 130 -2.73 7.70 -4.33
N TYR A 131 -2.89 7.95 -3.03
CA TYR A 131 -2.80 9.26 -2.39
C TYR A 131 -3.63 10.33 -3.12
N LYS A 132 -4.88 9.99 -3.40
CA LYS A 132 -5.89 10.87 -4.00
C LYS A 132 -7.13 10.92 -3.14
N PRO A 133 -7.84 12.07 -3.07
CA PRO A 133 -9.20 12.09 -2.53
C PRO A 133 -10.03 10.98 -3.19
N THR A 134 -10.69 10.16 -2.38
CA THR A 134 -11.32 8.93 -2.86
C THR A 134 -12.77 8.81 -2.42
N LEU A 135 -13.63 8.43 -3.35
CA LEU A 135 -15.04 8.13 -3.18
C LEU A 135 -15.32 6.70 -3.68
N VAL A 136 -15.87 5.86 -2.82
CA VAL A 136 -16.30 4.50 -3.15
C VAL A 136 -17.81 4.41 -3.00
N ILE A 137 -18.51 4.01 -4.05
CA ILE A 137 -19.96 4.04 -4.15
C ILE A 137 -20.51 2.61 -4.31
N SER A 138 -21.43 2.23 -3.43
CA SER A 138 -22.23 1.01 -3.54
C SER A 138 -23.58 1.35 -4.16
N ILE A 139 -23.93 0.71 -5.28
CA ILE A 139 -25.19 0.94 -5.99
C ILE A 139 -26.18 -0.16 -5.60
N HIS A 140 -27.39 0.26 -5.20
CA HIS A 140 -28.54 -0.61 -4.96
C HIS A 140 -29.82 0.10 -5.45
N ASP A 141 -30.64 -0.58 -6.25
CA ASP A 141 -31.92 -0.07 -6.76
C ASP A 141 -31.82 1.32 -7.42
N GLY A 142 -30.74 1.57 -8.17
CA GLY A 142 -30.48 2.85 -8.85
C GLY A 142 -30.03 3.99 -7.92
N VAL A 143 -29.81 3.73 -6.63
CA VAL A 143 -29.28 4.70 -5.67
C VAL A 143 -27.89 4.26 -5.21
N GLY A 144 -26.92 5.15 -5.39
CA GLY A 144 -25.56 4.99 -4.88
C GLY A 144 -25.43 5.50 -3.44
N LYS A 145 -24.93 4.67 -2.52
CA LYS A 145 -24.41 5.07 -1.21
C LYS A 145 -22.90 5.17 -1.26
N GLY A 146 -22.38 6.37 -1.01
CA GLY A 146 -20.95 6.66 -1.10
C GLY A 146 -20.29 6.87 0.26
N SER A 147 -19.04 6.41 0.38
CA SER A 147 -18.13 6.77 1.46
C SER A 147 -16.89 7.43 0.89
N CYS A 148 -16.46 8.53 1.52
CA CYS A 148 -15.34 9.33 1.08
C CYS A 148 -14.17 9.31 2.08
N ARG A 149 -12.95 9.42 1.57
CA ARG A 149 -11.72 9.65 2.33
C ARG A 149 -10.86 10.70 1.63
N SER A 150 -10.23 11.54 2.42
CA SER A 150 -9.42 12.66 1.93
C SER A 150 -7.94 12.43 2.14
N ILE A 151 -7.12 13.18 1.39
CA ILE A 151 -5.71 13.40 1.69
C ILE A 151 -5.54 14.63 2.58
N ASP A 152 -4.36 14.79 3.18
CA ASP A 152 -4.01 16.00 3.92
C ASP A 152 -4.09 17.24 3.02
N GLY A 153 -4.54 18.36 3.58
CA GLY A 153 -4.76 19.61 2.83
C GLY A 153 -6.10 19.69 2.07
N PHE A 154 -6.79 18.56 1.82
CA PHE A 154 -8.05 18.56 1.07
C PHE A 154 -9.28 18.42 1.98
N ASN A 155 -10.28 19.30 1.83
CA ASN A 155 -11.55 19.21 2.55
C ASN A 155 -12.63 18.48 1.74
N MET A 156 -12.87 17.21 2.08
CA MET A 156 -13.88 16.39 1.41
C MET A 156 -15.31 16.92 1.55
N TYR A 157 -15.65 17.56 2.68
CA TYR A 157 -16.98 18.13 2.86
C TYR A 157 -17.25 19.29 1.89
N ASP A 158 -16.27 20.18 1.71
CA ASP A 158 -16.40 21.31 0.79
C ASP A 158 -16.45 20.84 -0.67
N ALA A 159 -15.71 19.78 -1.01
CA ALA A 159 -15.77 19.13 -2.31
C ALA A 159 -17.17 18.57 -2.61
N LEU A 160 -17.77 17.82 -1.67
CA LEU A 160 -19.14 17.33 -1.83
C LEU A 160 -20.16 18.47 -1.90
N LYS A 161 -20.00 19.50 -1.08
CA LYS A 161 -20.86 20.68 -1.09
C LYS A 161 -20.83 21.42 -2.43
N SER A 162 -19.69 21.43 -3.13
CA SER A 162 -19.60 21.99 -4.49
C SER A 162 -20.47 21.27 -5.54
N CYS A 163 -20.93 20.06 -5.20
CA CYS A 163 -21.74 19.18 -6.04
C CYS A 163 -23.10 18.88 -5.39
N GLU A 164 -23.57 19.71 -4.45
CA GLU A 164 -24.78 19.41 -3.64
C GLU A 164 -26.04 19.18 -4.47
N ASP A 165 -26.14 19.76 -5.67
CA ASP A 165 -27.24 19.57 -6.61
C ASP A 165 -27.31 18.16 -7.23
N LEU A 166 -26.21 17.40 -7.15
CA LEU A 166 -26.14 16.01 -7.59
C LEU A 166 -26.55 15.03 -6.48
N LEU A 167 -26.47 15.45 -5.23
CA LEU A 167 -26.53 14.58 -4.07
C LEU A 167 -27.94 14.55 -3.49
N LEU A 168 -28.42 13.35 -3.17
CA LEU A 168 -29.68 13.17 -2.45
C LEU A 168 -29.54 13.56 -0.97
N GLN A 169 -28.37 13.25 -0.40
CA GLN A 169 -27.99 13.60 0.97
C GLN A 169 -26.47 13.52 1.08
N PHE A 170 -25.84 14.36 1.91
CA PHE A 170 -24.43 14.21 2.27
C PHE A 170 -24.15 14.79 3.66
N GLY A 171 -23.03 14.37 4.25
CA GLY A 171 -22.55 14.89 5.53
C GLY A 171 -21.20 14.30 5.91
N GLY A 172 -20.52 14.92 6.88
CA GLY A 172 -19.21 14.46 7.35
C GLY A 172 -18.28 15.60 7.72
N HIS A 173 -16.99 15.34 7.59
CA HIS A 173 -15.89 16.22 7.95
C HIS A 173 -14.85 16.28 6.82
N SER A 174 -13.78 17.06 7.03
CA SER A 174 -12.70 17.23 6.05
C SER A 174 -12.07 15.91 5.61
N ALA A 175 -11.78 15.00 6.54
CA ALA A 175 -11.09 13.75 6.25
C ALA A 175 -12.00 12.60 5.79
N ALA A 176 -13.30 12.65 6.13
CA ALA A 176 -14.24 11.57 5.85
C ALA A 176 -15.67 12.08 5.76
N ALA A 177 -16.39 11.63 4.74
CA ALA A 177 -17.78 11.99 4.51
C ALA A 177 -18.58 10.81 3.96
N GLY A 178 -19.90 10.91 4.03
CA GLY A 178 -20.83 9.96 3.42
C GLY A 178 -21.89 10.71 2.63
N PHE A 179 -22.38 10.10 1.56
CA PHE A 179 -23.40 10.69 0.70
C PHE A 179 -24.27 9.63 0.02
N SER A 180 -25.36 10.08 -0.58
CA SER A 180 -26.18 9.30 -1.51
C SER A 180 -26.42 10.07 -2.80
N ILE A 181 -26.47 9.36 -3.92
CA ILE A 181 -26.57 9.92 -5.27
C ILE A 181 -27.44 9.01 -6.16
N ASP A 182 -28.08 9.55 -7.18
CA ASP A 182 -28.68 8.74 -8.25
C ASP A 182 -27.57 8.10 -9.10
N ALA A 183 -27.64 6.79 -9.36
CA ALA A 183 -26.59 6.07 -10.06
C ALA A 183 -26.26 6.68 -11.44
N ASN A 184 -27.24 7.28 -12.12
CA ASN A 184 -27.04 7.91 -13.42
C ASN A 184 -26.24 9.23 -13.36
N ARG A 185 -25.99 9.77 -12.16
CA ARG A 185 -25.25 11.03 -11.94
C ARG A 185 -23.80 10.81 -11.49
N ILE A 186 -23.34 9.57 -11.35
CA ILE A 186 -21.99 9.25 -10.85
C ILE A 186 -20.90 9.77 -11.80
N ASP A 187 -21.11 9.66 -13.10
CA ASP A 187 -20.14 10.17 -14.09
C ASP A 187 -20.03 11.70 -14.02
N GLU A 188 -21.17 12.39 -13.88
CA GLU A 188 -21.20 13.85 -13.70
C GLU A 188 -20.50 14.27 -12.39
N LEU A 189 -20.70 13.52 -11.30
CA LEU A 189 -20.00 13.75 -10.03
C LEU A 189 -18.49 13.64 -10.21
N ARG A 190 -18.00 12.61 -10.92
CA ARG A 190 -16.57 12.40 -11.19
C ARG A 190 -15.97 13.59 -11.93
N GLU A 191 -16.63 14.06 -12.97
CA GLU A 191 -16.17 15.21 -13.75
C GLU A 191 -16.13 16.50 -12.92
N ARG A 192 -17.21 16.80 -12.17
CA ARG A 192 -17.26 18.02 -11.34
C ARG A 192 -16.22 18.02 -10.23
N LEU A 193 -16.00 16.88 -9.57
CA LEU A 193 -14.97 16.75 -8.54
C LEU A 193 -13.56 16.85 -9.12
N THR A 194 -13.33 16.29 -10.32
CA THR A 194 -12.04 16.44 -11.02
C THR A 194 -11.73 17.92 -11.27
N GLU A 195 -12.71 18.68 -11.79
CA GLU A 195 -12.55 20.11 -12.04
C GLU A 195 -12.44 20.94 -10.76
N TYR A 196 -13.08 20.51 -9.67
CA TYR A 196 -12.89 21.10 -8.35
C TYR A 196 -11.46 20.91 -7.85
N CYS A 197 -10.95 19.67 -7.92
CA CYS A 197 -9.61 19.33 -7.47
C CYS A 197 -8.52 20.08 -8.27
N LYS A 198 -8.65 20.18 -9.60
CA LYS A 198 -7.72 20.96 -10.45
C LYS A 198 -7.59 22.44 -10.06
N LYS A 199 -8.62 23.02 -9.45
CA LYS A 199 -8.64 24.44 -9.06
C LYS A 199 -8.05 24.69 -7.69
N ILE A 200 -8.07 23.68 -6.81
CA ILE A 200 -7.86 23.87 -5.38
C ILE A 200 -6.63 23.11 -4.87
N VAL A 201 -6.34 21.94 -5.43
CA VAL A 201 -5.21 21.10 -5.00
C VAL A 201 -3.99 21.37 -5.87
N THR A 202 -2.87 21.71 -5.25
CA THR A 202 -1.61 21.91 -5.97
C THR A 202 -0.92 20.57 -6.29
N ALA A 203 0.06 20.57 -7.18
CA ALA A 203 0.80 19.36 -7.53
C ALA A 203 1.56 18.79 -6.31
N GLU A 204 2.03 19.66 -5.43
CA GLU A 204 2.77 19.30 -4.21
C GLU A 204 1.88 18.62 -3.17
N GLU A 205 0.60 18.98 -3.08
CA GLU A 205 -0.35 18.35 -2.15
C GLU A 205 -0.69 16.90 -2.53
N TYR A 206 -0.48 16.51 -3.79
CA TYR A 206 -0.58 15.11 -4.22
C TYR A 206 0.66 14.27 -3.91
N ILE A 207 1.68 14.86 -3.28
CA ILE A 207 2.89 14.14 -2.88
C ILE A 207 2.75 13.77 -1.40
N PRO A 208 2.75 12.47 -1.05
CA PRO A 208 2.73 12.04 0.35
C PRO A 208 3.94 12.62 1.10
N VAL A 209 3.70 13.20 2.28
CA VAL A 209 4.75 13.74 3.13
C VAL A 209 4.97 12.82 4.32
N VAL A 210 6.23 12.44 4.55
CA VAL A 210 6.63 11.74 5.77
C VAL A 210 7.28 12.74 6.72
N ALA A 211 6.64 12.97 7.86
CA ALA A 211 7.21 13.80 8.92
C ALA A 211 8.34 13.03 9.63
N ILE A 212 9.55 13.60 9.64
CA ILE A 212 10.73 13.03 10.30
C ILE A 212 10.87 13.65 11.69
N ASP A 213 10.93 12.82 12.71
CA ASP A 213 11.10 13.25 14.10
C ASP A 213 12.58 13.53 14.41
N ALA A 214 13.49 12.71 13.90
CA ALA A 214 14.92 12.88 14.08
C ALA A 214 15.75 12.20 12.98
N GLU A 215 16.90 12.77 12.66
CA GLU A 215 17.94 12.08 11.91
C GLU A 215 18.71 11.13 12.84
N LEU A 216 19.00 9.93 12.34
CA LEU A 216 19.73 8.89 13.07
C LEU A 216 20.78 8.29 12.14
N PRO A 217 22.09 8.38 12.45
CA PRO A 217 23.13 7.70 11.68
C PRO A 217 22.89 6.20 11.66
N VAL A 218 23.15 5.55 10.51
CA VAL A 218 22.91 4.11 10.35
C VAL A 218 23.74 3.27 11.35
N ASP A 219 24.90 3.78 11.75
CA ASP A 219 25.82 3.15 12.70
C ASP A 219 25.35 3.22 14.16
N ASP A 220 24.44 4.14 14.48
CA ASP A 220 23.88 4.31 15.83
C ASP A 220 22.63 3.44 16.05
N ILE A 221 22.26 2.62 15.07
CA ILE A 221 21.07 1.77 15.12
C ILE A 221 21.43 0.44 15.77
N ASP A 222 21.01 0.27 17.03
CA ASP A 222 21.14 -0.97 17.79
C ASP A 222 19.86 -1.33 18.54
N VAL A 223 19.91 -2.35 19.40
CA VAL A 223 18.75 -2.77 20.19
C VAL A 223 18.45 -1.79 21.34
N ASP A 224 19.47 -1.11 21.88
CA ASP A 224 19.33 -0.19 23.01
C ASP A 224 18.54 1.06 22.63
N ILE A 225 18.81 1.65 21.46
CA ILE A 225 18.03 2.79 20.98
C ILE A 225 16.56 2.43 20.78
N ILE A 226 16.26 1.20 20.33
CA ILE A 226 14.88 0.72 20.18
C ILE A 226 14.20 0.63 21.54
N ASP A 227 14.88 0.10 22.56
CA ASP A 227 14.35 0.03 23.93
C ASP A 227 14.05 1.43 24.51
N ARG A 228 14.97 2.38 24.29
CA ARG A 228 14.80 3.76 24.73
C ARG A 228 13.64 4.45 24.02
N VAL A 229 13.46 4.20 22.73
CA VAL A 229 12.33 4.73 21.95
C VAL A 229 11.02 4.10 22.41
N SER A 230 10.97 2.78 22.60
CA SER A 230 9.79 2.07 23.12
C SER A 230 9.36 2.53 24.52
N ALA A 231 10.21 3.21 25.30
CA ALA A 231 9.79 3.84 26.55
C ALA A 231 8.74 4.97 26.36
N LEU A 232 8.58 5.50 25.14
CA LEU A 232 7.57 6.50 24.76
C LEU A 232 6.17 5.88 24.54
N GLU A 233 6.07 4.56 24.56
CA GLU A 233 4.80 3.85 24.40
C GLU A 233 3.79 4.14 25.54
N PRO A 234 2.48 4.02 25.27
CA PRO A 234 1.86 3.49 24.05
C PRO A 234 1.75 4.49 22.90
N TYR A 235 2.04 4.02 21.69
CA TYR A 235 1.80 4.78 20.47
C TYR A 235 0.31 4.81 20.07
N GLY A 236 -0.09 5.82 19.30
CA GLY A 236 -1.44 5.99 18.77
C GLY A 236 -1.59 7.33 18.04
N MET A 237 -2.83 7.74 17.75
CA MET A 237 -3.12 8.95 16.96
C MET A 237 -2.47 10.24 17.47
N ALA A 238 -2.33 10.40 18.79
CA ALA A 238 -1.73 11.60 19.40
C ALA A 238 -0.26 11.41 19.83
N ASN A 239 0.30 10.22 19.59
CA ASN A 239 1.67 9.85 19.92
C ASN A 239 2.10 8.78 18.90
N SER A 240 2.31 9.19 17.65
CA SER A 240 2.68 8.26 16.59
C SER A 240 4.00 7.56 16.90
N THR A 241 4.21 6.38 16.32
CA THR A 241 5.52 5.74 16.35
C THR A 241 6.55 6.69 15.73
N PRO A 242 7.68 6.97 16.40
CA PRO A 242 8.67 7.89 15.87
C PRO A 242 9.22 7.43 14.52
N ILE A 243 9.33 8.37 13.59
CA ILE A 243 9.95 8.18 12.29
C ILE A 243 11.31 8.85 12.28
N PHE A 244 12.33 8.05 12.02
CA PHE A 244 13.71 8.49 11.88
C PHE A 244 14.09 8.58 10.40
N ALA A 245 15.15 9.34 10.12
CA ALA A 245 15.77 9.36 8.81
C ALA A 245 17.26 9.04 8.87
N VAL A 246 17.73 8.20 7.95
CA VAL A 246 19.15 8.15 7.56
C VAL A 246 19.25 8.90 6.24
N MET A 247 20.04 9.97 6.22
CA MET A 247 20.17 10.81 5.02
C MET A 247 21.11 10.23 3.98
N GLU A 248 22.04 9.36 4.38
CA GLU A 248 22.96 8.64 3.49
C GLU A 248 23.15 7.19 3.96
N ALA A 249 22.46 6.26 3.32
CA ALA A 249 22.62 4.82 3.51
C ALA A 249 23.05 4.16 2.20
N THR A 250 24.05 3.27 2.25
CA THR A 250 24.45 2.49 1.08
C THR A 250 23.70 1.17 1.06
N VAL A 251 22.99 0.91 -0.03
CA VAL A 251 22.28 -0.35 -0.25
C VAL A 251 23.28 -1.45 -0.58
N GLN A 252 23.39 -2.44 0.30
CA GLN A 252 24.25 -3.60 0.11
C GLN A 252 23.54 -4.74 -0.63
N ASP A 253 22.25 -4.96 -0.34
CA ASP A 253 21.46 -6.01 -0.99
C ASP A 253 19.96 -5.66 -1.00
N ILE A 254 19.22 -6.24 -1.94
CA ILE A 254 17.77 -6.08 -2.08
C ILE A 254 17.13 -7.45 -2.38
N MET A 255 16.15 -7.83 -1.58
CA MET A 255 15.42 -9.09 -1.71
C MET A 255 13.92 -8.85 -1.73
N LEU A 256 13.28 -9.19 -2.86
CA LEU A 256 11.82 -9.22 -2.93
C LEU A 256 11.26 -10.52 -2.32
N MET A 257 10.34 -10.36 -1.38
CA MET A 257 9.76 -11.38 -0.51
C MET A 257 8.26 -11.60 -0.81
N GLY A 258 7.76 -12.76 -0.38
CA GLY A 258 6.38 -13.19 -0.62
C GLY A 258 6.18 -13.83 -2.00
N GLN A 259 5.03 -14.50 -2.18
CA GLN A 259 4.67 -15.18 -3.44
C GLN A 259 4.53 -14.21 -4.61
N LEU A 260 3.99 -13.01 -4.35
CA LEU A 260 3.75 -11.97 -5.35
C LEU A 260 4.91 -10.97 -5.48
N LYS A 261 5.98 -11.11 -4.70
CA LYS A 261 7.13 -10.17 -4.68
C LYS A 261 6.76 -8.72 -4.31
N ASN A 262 5.70 -8.53 -3.52
CA ASN A 262 5.23 -7.21 -3.09
C ASN A 262 5.90 -6.70 -1.80
N HIS A 263 6.67 -7.52 -1.11
CA HIS A 263 7.42 -7.09 0.08
C HIS A 263 8.91 -7.00 -0.27
N CYS A 264 9.63 -6.10 0.37
CA CYS A 264 11.05 -5.92 0.09
C CYS A 264 11.84 -5.89 1.39
N LYS A 265 12.97 -6.60 1.38
CA LYS A 265 14.04 -6.48 2.36
C LYS A 265 15.22 -5.79 1.71
N VAL A 266 15.65 -4.69 2.28
CA VAL A 266 16.90 -3.99 1.94
C VAL A 266 17.90 -4.25 3.05
N ILE A 267 19.14 -4.53 2.66
CA ILE A 267 20.25 -4.60 3.60
C ILE A 267 21.09 -3.34 3.41
N PHE A 268 21.21 -2.53 4.45
CA PHE A 268 22.08 -1.36 4.45
C PHE A 268 23.45 -1.69 5.05
N ALA A 269 24.50 -1.20 4.41
CA ALA A 269 25.86 -1.29 4.94
C ALA A 269 26.04 -0.34 6.13
N THR A 270 26.77 -0.80 7.15
CA THR A 270 27.22 -0.02 8.30
C THR A 270 28.72 -0.21 8.46
N SER A 271 29.37 0.63 9.28
CA SER A 271 30.79 0.50 9.62
C SER A 271 31.15 -0.86 10.25
N ASN A 272 30.22 -1.48 10.97
CA ASN A 272 30.44 -2.70 11.75
C ASN A 272 29.65 -3.93 11.27
N GLY A 273 29.02 -3.87 10.09
CA GLY A 273 28.18 -4.95 9.58
C GLY A 273 27.03 -4.42 8.75
N THR A 274 25.81 -4.86 9.04
CA THR A 274 24.62 -4.53 8.26
C THR A 274 23.40 -4.31 9.15
N VAL A 275 22.45 -3.52 8.65
CA VAL A 275 21.12 -3.41 9.25
C VAL A 275 20.04 -3.77 8.23
N ASP A 276 19.08 -4.57 8.67
CA ASP A 276 17.95 -5.00 7.85
C ASP A 276 16.86 -3.93 7.85
N ALA A 277 16.31 -3.65 6.68
CA ALA A 277 15.18 -2.76 6.50
C ALA A 277 14.08 -3.45 5.68
N ILE A 278 12.82 -3.32 6.09
CA ILE A 278 11.67 -3.99 5.48
C ILE A 278 10.64 -2.95 5.04
N ALA A 279 10.13 -3.14 3.83
CA ALA A 279 8.93 -2.46 3.32
C ALA A 279 7.88 -3.51 2.96
N TRP A 280 6.71 -3.44 3.60
CA TRP A 280 5.60 -4.36 3.33
C TRP A 280 4.67 -3.79 2.27
N ASN A 281 4.43 -4.54 1.19
CA ASN A 281 3.44 -4.23 0.16
C ASN A 281 3.75 -2.91 -0.57
N ARG A 282 5.05 -2.67 -0.83
CA ARG A 282 5.58 -1.46 -1.46
C ARG A 282 6.63 -1.80 -2.53
N PRO A 283 6.25 -2.56 -3.58
CA PRO A 283 7.17 -2.84 -4.69
C PRO A 283 7.55 -1.58 -5.47
N ASP A 284 6.74 -0.52 -5.39
CA ASP A 284 6.98 0.80 -5.97
C ASP A 284 8.28 1.45 -5.48
N LEU A 285 8.61 1.30 -4.20
CA LEU A 285 9.76 1.94 -3.56
C LEU A 285 11.11 1.51 -4.16
N PHE A 286 11.18 0.36 -4.82
CA PHE A 286 12.45 -0.23 -5.29
C PHE A 286 12.60 -0.23 -6.81
N LYS A 287 11.70 0.43 -7.55
CA LYS A 287 11.83 0.60 -9.00
C LYS A 287 13.06 1.42 -9.40
N SER A 288 13.52 2.32 -8.52
CA SER A 288 14.64 3.24 -8.75
C SER A 288 15.84 3.00 -7.83
N ILE A 289 15.81 1.95 -7.01
CA ILE A 289 16.83 1.66 -6.00
C ILE A 289 17.50 0.34 -6.32
N PHE A 290 18.83 0.35 -6.35
CA PHE A 290 19.63 -0.81 -6.75
C PHE A 290 20.72 -1.08 -5.73
N VAL A 291 21.32 -2.27 -5.82
CA VAL A 291 22.53 -2.60 -5.07
C VAL A 291 23.63 -1.59 -5.41
N GLY A 292 24.25 -1.01 -4.38
CA GLY A 292 25.25 0.05 -4.48
C GLY A 292 24.66 1.47 -4.53
N SER A 293 23.34 1.64 -4.63
CA SER A 293 22.72 2.97 -4.52
C SER A 293 22.96 3.56 -3.14
N VAL A 294 23.25 4.86 -3.11
CA VAL A 294 23.19 5.66 -1.87
C VAL A 294 21.81 6.29 -1.82
N VAL A 295 21.11 6.09 -0.71
CA VAL A 295 19.72 6.53 -0.51
C VAL A 295 19.56 7.35 0.76
N LYS A 296 18.52 8.19 0.79
CA LYS A 296 17.90 8.64 2.05
C LYS A 296 16.72 7.74 2.35
N VAL A 297 16.53 7.38 3.62
CA VAL A 297 15.48 6.46 4.06
C VAL A 297 14.80 6.98 5.31
N ALA A 298 13.48 7.03 5.29
CA ALA A 298 12.62 7.31 6.43
C ALA A 298 12.05 5.99 6.96
N PHE A 299 12.16 5.75 8.26
CA PHE A 299 11.78 4.46 8.86
C PHE A 299 11.35 4.59 10.32
N SER A 300 10.55 3.63 10.79
CA SER A 300 10.39 3.38 12.21
C SER A 300 11.30 2.23 12.67
N LEU A 301 11.61 2.21 13.96
CA LEU A 301 12.47 1.21 14.57
C LEU A 301 11.67 0.01 15.09
N GLN A 302 12.15 -1.20 14.83
CA GLN A 302 11.53 -2.44 15.31
C GLN A 302 12.60 -3.46 15.74
N LYS A 303 12.29 -4.25 16.78
CA LYS A 303 13.07 -5.44 17.12
C LYS A 303 12.64 -6.61 16.25
N ASN A 304 13.61 -7.28 15.63
CA ASN A 304 13.41 -8.56 14.98
C ASN A 304 13.90 -9.67 15.90
N GLU A 305 13.00 -10.59 16.27
CA GLU A 305 13.31 -11.77 17.08
C GLU A 305 13.24 -13.02 16.23
N TRP A 306 14.39 -13.65 15.99
CA TRP A 306 14.48 -14.85 15.16
C TRP A 306 15.40 -15.88 15.81
N GLN A 307 14.88 -17.10 16.02
CA GLN A 307 15.62 -18.21 16.64
C GLN A 307 16.32 -17.84 17.97
N GLY A 308 15.69 -16.97 18.77
CA GLY A 308 16.24 -16.49 20.06
C GLY A 308 17.28 -15.38 19.94
N MET A 309 17.62 -14.93 18.73
CA MET A 309 18.45 -13.74 18.49
C MET A 309 17.57 -12.52 18.28
N VAL A 310 17.90 -11.41 18.94
CA VAL A 310 17.23 -10.12 18.79
C VAL A 310 18.16 -9.18 18.02
N SER A 311 17.67 -8.61 16.93
CA SER A 311 18.42 -7.66 16.10
C SER A 311 17.59 -6.41 15.80
N PRO A 312 18.22 -5.26 15.51
CA PRO A 312 17.50 -4.10 15.00
C PRO A 312 16.96 -4.39 13.59
N GLN A 313 15.79 -3.82 13.29
CA GLN A 313 15.16 -3.84 11.97
C GLN A 313 14.47 -2.50 11.70
N LEU A 314 14.66 -1.96 10.50
CA LEU A 314 14.04 -0.72 10.07
C LEU A 314 12.74 -1.04 9.34
N MET A 315 11.67 -0.31 9.64
CA MET A 315 10.40 -0.41 8.94
C MET A 315 10.26 0.80 8.02
N ILE A 316 10.58 0.61 6.74
CA ILE A 316 10.68 1.67 5.73
C ILE A 316 9.29 2.30 5.53
N GLN A 317 9.22 3.62 5.67
CA GLN A 317 8.06 4.44 5.31
C GLN A 317 8.23 5.07 3.92
N ALA A 318 9.44 5.58 3.65
CA ALA A 318 9.84 6.13 2.37
C ALA A 318 11.34 5.93 2.14
N ILE A 319 11.75 5.83 0.88
CA ILE A 319 13.13 5.64 0.49
C ILE A 319 13.35 6.24 -0.89
N GLU A 320 14.42 7.00 -1.07
CA GLU A 320 14.73 7.67 -2.32
C GLU A 320 16.25 7.68 -2.57
N PRO A 321 16.72 7.49 -3.81
CA PRO A 321 18.14 7.66 -4.13
C PRO A 321 18.58 9.12 -3.95
N LEU A 322 19.77 9.36 -3.40
CA LEU A 322 20.34 10.72 -3.34
C LEU A 322 20.68 11.26 -4.72
N THR A 323 21.08 10.38 -5.62
CA THR A 323 21.40 10.70 -7.01
C THR A 323 20.59 9.80 -7.91
N GLU A 324 19.66 10.39 -8.65
CA GLU A 324 18.97 9.70 -9.73
C GLU A 324 19.85 9.68 -10.99
N GLU A 325 20.16 8.48 -11.46
CA GLU A 325 20.79 8.33 -12.78
C GLU A 325 19.77 8.67 -13.87
N PRO A 326 20.12 9.54 -14.85
CA PRO A 326 19.22 9.86 -15.93
C PRO A 326 18.99 8.62 -16.81
N ILE A 327 17.76 8.43 -17.25
CA ILE A 327 17.42 7.43 -18.26
C ILE A 327 17.98 7.93 -19.60
N LYS A 328 18.72 7.07 -20.27
CA LYS A 328 19.35 7.31 -21.57
C LYS A 328 19.18 6.07 -22.44
N LEU A 329 18.42 6.21 -23.53
CA LEU A 329 18.12 5.13 -24.46
C LEU A 329 18.82 5.39 -25.80
N THR A 330 19.51 4.38 -26.31
CA THR A 330 20.11 4.41 -27.64
C THR A 330 19.61 3.22 -28.45
N THR A 331 19.61 3.34 -29.78
CA THR A 331 19.19 2.23 -30.66
C THR A 331 20.04 0.98 -30.45
N GLU A 332 21.37 1.13 -30.28
CA GLU A 332 22.25 0.00 -30.01
C GLU A 332 22.01 -0.58 -28.60
N GLY A 333 21.77 0.28 -27.60
CA GLY A 333 21.44 -0.17 -26.25
C GLY A 333 20.15 -0.99 -26.21
N LEU A 334 19.10 -0.52 -26.90
CA LEU A 334 17.84 -1.25 -27.05
C LEU A 334 18.04 -2.58 -27.81
N ARG A 335 18.88 -2.61 -28.84
CA ARG A 335 19.20 -3.85 -29.57
C ARG A 335 19.85 -4.89 -28.65
N GLN A 336 20.75 -4.46 -27.77
CA GLN A 336 21.38 -5.34 -26.78
C GLN A 336 20.37 -5.82 -25.73
N MET A 337 19.50 -4.92 -25.24
CA MET A 337 18.43 -5.29 -24.30
C MET A 337 17.44 -6.27 -24.91
N TYR A 338 17.09 -6.09 -26.18
CA TYR A 338 16.21 -7.01 -26.91
C TYR A 338 16.74 -8.45 -26.88
N VAL A 339 18.06 -8.63 -27.07
CA VAL A 339 18.69 -9.96 -27.02
C VAL A 339 18.60 -10.55 -25.62
N ILE A 340 18.87 -9.75 -24.58
CA ILE A 340 18.82 -10.21 -23.18
C ILE A 340 17.40 -10.61 -22.78
N VAL A 341 16.41 -9.75 -23.05
CA VAL A 341 14.99 -10.02 -22.75
C VAL A 341 14.52 -11.26 -23.49
N LYS A 342 14.80 -11.36 -24.80
CA LYS A 342 14.42 -12.53 -25.60
C LYS A 342 15.01 -13.84 -25.06
N GLN A 343 16.28 -13.81 -24.62
CA GLN A 343 16.95 -14.96 -24.02
C GLN A 343 16.37 -15.32 -22.65
N SER A 344 16.06 -14.33 -21.81
CA SER A 344 15.45 -14.55 -20.50
C SER A 344 14.08 -15.23 -20.60
N MET A 345 13.26 -14.79 -21.57
CA MET A 345 11.92 -15.32 -21.79
C MET A 345 11.89 -16.65 -22.56
N ARG A 346 13.01 -17.04 -23.19
CA ARG A 346 13.11 -18.22 -24.08
C ARG A 346 11.98 -18.30 -25.13
N GLY A 347 11.51 -17.14 -25.59
CA GLY A 347 10.42 -17.02 -26.59
C GLY A 347 9.02 -17.41 -26.12
N HIS A 348 8.77 -17.51 -24.82
CA HIS A 348 7.45 -17.82 -24.25
C HIS A 348 7.03 -16.72 -23.25
N SER A 349 6.33 -17.10 -22.17
CA SER A 349 5.99 -16.21 -21.07
C SER A 349 6.94 -16.41 -19.90
N GLN A 350 7.25 -15.33 -19.17
CA GLN A 350 8.13 -15.33 -18.01
C GLN A 350 7.64 -14.26 -17.01
N SER A 351 7.87 -14.47 -15.71
CA SER A 351 7.53 -13.44 -14.72
C SER A 351 8.35 -12.16 -14.97
N LEU A 352 7.73 -10.99 -14.84
CA LEU A 352 8.40 -9.70 -14.98
C LEU A 352 9.66 -9.63 -14.10
N TYR A 353 9.53 -10.04 -12.83
CA TYR A 353 10.64 -10.09 -11.88
C TYR A 353 11.87 -10.84 -12.41
N ASN A 354 11.71 -12.07 -12.91
CA ASN A 354 12.83 -12.85 -13.43
C ASN A 354 13.49 -12.17 -14.64
N VAL A 355 12.70 -11.53 -15.50
CA VAL A 355 13.23 -10.78 -16.65
C VAL A 355 14.05 -9.58 -16.18
N GLU A 356 13.54 -8.80 -15.22
CA GLU A 356 14.25 -7.65 -14.63
C GLU A 356 15.57 -8.08 -13.97
N GLN A 357 15.57 -9.18 -13.21
CA GLN A 357 16.79 -9.72 -12.59
C GLN A 357 17.83 -10.17 -13.63
N ASP A 358 17.39 -10.82 -14.72
CA ASP A 358 18.27 -11.19 -15.82
C ASP A 358 18.85 -9.95 -16.54
N ILE A 359 18.05 -8.89 -16.72
CA ILE A 359 18.50 -7.61 -17.26
C ILE A 359 19.57 -7.01 -16.35
N LEU A 360 19.28 -6.82 -15.06
CA LEU A 360 20.22 -6.20 -14.11
C LEU A 360 21.54 -6.97 -14.03
N ARG A 361 21.50 -8.30 -14.15
CA ARG A 361 22.70 -9.16 -14.13
C ARG A 361 23.50 -9.11 -15.42
N ARG A 362 22.85 -9.02 -16.59
CA ARG A 362 23.50 -9.19 -17.90
C ARG A 362 23.64 -7.90 -18.70
N LYS A 363 23.09 -6.79 -18.22
CA LYS A 363 23.13 -5.53 -18.95
C LYS A 363 24.59 -5.12 -19.26
N PRO A 364 24.82 -4.49 -20.42
CA PRO A 364 26.09 -3.87 -20.76
C PRO A 364 26.54 -2.84 -19.72
N ALA A 365 27.86 -2.65 -19.58
CA ALA A 365 28.45 -1.75 -18.60
C ALA A 365 28.16 -0.26 -18.89
N ASP A 366 27.90 0.09 -20.16
CA ASP A 366 27.54 1.43 -20.62
C ASP A 366 26.04 1.75 -20.43
N GLN A 367 25.22 0.76 -20.05
CA GLN A 367 23.84 0.98 -19.65
C GLN A 367 23.71 1.01 -18.14
N ASN A 368 23.12 2.07 -17.61
CA ASN A 368 22.78 2.13 -16.20
C ASN A 368 21.54 1.27 -15.89
N ASN A 369 21.27 1.01 -14.60
CA ASN A 369 20.20 0.10 -14.20
C ASN A 369 18.81 0.60 -14.66
N ARG A 370 18.56 1.91 -14.53
CA ARG A 370 17.29 2.51 -14.93
C ARG A 370 17.07 2.40 -16.43
N SER A 371 18.03 2.84 -17.25
CA SER A 371 17.97 2.72 -18.72
C SER A 371 17.70 1.29 -19.18
N ALA A 372 18.38 0.31 -18.56
CA ALA A 372 18.23 -1.09 -18.91
C ALA A 372 16.82 -1.60 -18.60
N LEU A 373 16.26 -1.28 -17.43
CA LEU A 373 14.88 -1.66 -17.09
C LEU A 373 13.83 -0.92 -17.92
N THR A 374 14.01 0.38 -18.19
CA THR A 374 13.12 1.19 -19.04
C THR A 374 13.02 0.65 -20.48
N SER A 375 13.98 -0.16 -20.94
CA SER A 375 13.87 -0.85 -22.23
C SER A 375 12.63 -1.76 -22.32
N ILE A 376 12.16 -2.31 -21.18
CA ILE A 376 10.94 -3.12 -21.14
C ILE A 376 9.73 -2.29 -21.58
N ASP A 377 9.61 -1.04 -21.12
CA ASP A 377 8.48 -0.18 -21.47
C ASP A 377 8.48 0.17 -22.96
N VAL A 378 9.66 0.43 -23.53
CA VAL A 378 9.82 0.55 -24.99
C VAL A 378 9.33 -0.72 -25.69
N PHE A 379 9.70 -1.91 -25.19
CA PHE A 379 9.29 -3.17 -25.79
C PHE A 379 7.79 -3.44 -25.67
N LYS A 380 7.14 -2.97 -24.59
CA LYS A 380 5.68 -3.00 -24.45
C LYS A 380 5.00 -2.09 -25.47
N GLU A 381 5.46 -0.85 -25.58
CA GLU A 381 4.93 0.14 -26.53
C GLU A 381 5.08 -0.30 -27.99
N LEU A 382 6.16 -1.01 -28.30
CA LEU A 382 6.40 -1.60 -29.62
C LEU A 382 5.67 -2.93 -29.85
N GLY A 383 4.96 -3.44 -28.85
CA GLY A 383 4.23 -4.71 -28.92
C GLY A 383 5.13 -5.96 -28.98
N ILE A 384 6.42 -5.84 -28.64
CA ILE A 384 7.38 -6.96 -28.57
C ILE A 384 7.04 -7.88 -27.40
N VAL A 385 6.67 -7.27 -26.28
CA VAL A 385 6.20 -7.97 -25.09
C VAL A 385 4.86 -7.40 -24.67
N GLU A 386 4.04 -8.24 -24.06
CA GLU A 386 2.76 -7.83 -23.48
C GLU A 386 2.77 -8.20 -22.00
N GLU A 387 2.41 -7.24 -21.15
CA GLU A 387 2.27 -7.48 -19.72
C GLU A 387 0.86 -7.96 -19.39
N TYR A 388 0.76 -8.99 -18.56
CA TYR A 388 -0.51 -9.50 -18.07
C TYR A 388 -0.33 -10.05 -16.65
N THR A 389 -1.44 -10.18 -15.92
CA THR A 389 -1.46 -10.81 -14.60
C THR A 389 -1.91 -12.26 -14.75
N SER A 390 -1.17 -13.21 -14.19
CA SER A 390 -1.56 -14.63 -14.14
C SER A 390 -2.66 -14.90 -13.12
N ASP A 391 -3.26 -16.10 -13.18
CA ASP A 391 -4.33 -16.53 -12.27
C ASP A 391 -3.92 -16.50 -10.78
N ASP A 392 -2.63 -16.67 -10.49
CA ASP A 392 -2.06 -16.57 -9.14
C ASP A 392 -1.64 -15.15 -8.77
N GLY A 393 -1.94 -14.15 -9.60
CA GLY A 393 -1.72 -12.73 -9.34
C GLY A 393 -0.32 -12.21 -9.67
N GLN A 394 0.54 -13.00 -10.31
CA GLN A 394 1.89 -12.57 -10.68
C GLN A 394 1.89 -11.74 -11.96
N LEU A 395 2.75 -10.71 -12.01
CA LEU A 395 3.00 -9.96 -13.24
C LEU A 395 3.89 -10.76 -14.18
N MET A 396 3.39 -10.99 -15.38
CA MET A 396 4.00 -11.82 -16.41
C MET A 396 4.21 -10.99 -17.68
N LEU A 397 5.29 -11.30 -18.40
CA LEU A 397 5.51 -10.84 -19.76
C LEU A 397 5.29 -12.00 -20.73
N ARG A 398 4.53 -11.76 -21.79
CA ARG A 398 4.37 -12.66 -22.94
C ARG A 398 5.16 -12.12 -24.11
N TRP A 399 5.97 -12.97 -24.74
CA TRP A 399 6.68 -12.61 -25.97
C TRP A 399 5.74 -12.67 -27.18
N ASN A 400 5.68 -11.61 -27.97
CA ASN A 400 4.90 -11.56 -29.19
C ASN A 400 5.78 -11.75 -30.43
N ALA A 401 5.31 -12.55 -31.38
CA ALA A 401 5.92 -12.64 -32.70
C ALA A 401 5.54 -11.38 -33.49
N ILE A 402 6.54 -10.60 -33.88
CA ILE A 402 6.33 -9.38 -34.68
C ILE A 402 6.64 -9.68 -36.14
N GLU A 403 5.69 -9.38 -37.00
CA GLU A 403 5.87 -9.37 -38.45
C GLU A 403 6.15 -7.94 -38.91
N GLY A 404 7.31 -7.71 -39.53
CA GLY A 404 7.69 -6.41 -40.10
C GLY A 404 8.83 -5.70 -39.37
N LYS A 405 9.09 -4.46 -39.80
CA LYS A 405 10.17 -3.63 -39.26
C LYS A 405 9.64 -2.83 -38.07
N LEU A 406 10.28 -2.98 -36.92
CA LEU A 406 10.02 -2.17 -35.74
C LEU A 406 10.40 -0.71 -35.99
N ASP A 407 9.50 0.20 -35.64
CA ASP A 407 9.72 1.64 -35.75
C ASP A 407 9.77 2.28 -34.37
N LEU A 408 10.95 2.74 -33.95
CA LEU A 408 11.15 3.30 -32.61
C LEU A 408 10.40 4.60 -32.38
N VAL A 409 9.95 5.30 -33.44
CA VAL A 409 9.21 6.55 -33.31
C VAL A 409 7.77 6.34 -32.80
N THR A 410 7.29 5.10 -32.71
CA THR A 410 6.00 4.79 -32.10
C THR A 410 6.09 4.57 -30.59
N SER A 411 7.30 4.53 -30.03
CA SER A 411 7.52 4.43 -28.59
C SER A 411 7.66 5.82 -27.96
N VAL A 412 6.69 6.19 -27.13
CA VAL A 412 6.71 7.43 -26.34
C VAL A 412 7.89 7.42 -25.37
N THR A 413 8.16 6.29 -24.73
CA THR A 413 9.29 6.13 -23.81
C THR A 413 10.62 6.35 -24.53
N PHE A 414 10.81 5.77 -25.71
CA PHE A 414 12.01 6.00 -26.51
C PHE A 414 12.14 7.47 -26.93
N LEU A 415 11.09 8.09 -27.45
CA LEU A 415 11.11 9.50 -27.82
C LEU A 415 11.46 10.42 -26.64
N THR A 416 11.01 10.06 -25.44
CA THR A 416 11.24 10.84 -24.22
C THR A 416 12.70 10.76 -23.73
N TYR A 417 13.32 9.58 -23.82
CA TYR A 417 14.64 9.32 -23.22
C TYR A 417 15.74 9.01 -24.22
N SER A 418 15.47 9.13 -25.52
CA SER A 418 16.48 8.95 -26.57
C SER A 418 17.54 10.06 -26.51
N VAL A 419 18.79 9.68 -26.77
CA VAL A 419 19.97 10.56 -26.78
C VAL A 419 20.81 10.41 -28.04
#